data_AF-A0A7V2LLY9-F1
#
_entry.id   AF-A0A7V2LLY9-F1
#
_cell.length_a   1.000
_cell.length_b   1.000
_cell.length_c   1.000
_cell.angle_alpha   90.00
_cell.angle_beta   90.00
_cell.angle_gamma   90.00
#
_symmetry.space_group_name_H-M   'P 1'
#
loop_
_entity.id
_entity.type
_entity.pdbx_description
1 polymer ?
#
loop_
_entity_poly.entity_id
_entity_poly.type
_entity_poly.pdbx_seq_one_letter_code
_entity_poly.pdbx_strand_id
1 'polypeptide(L)'
;PCQPPPGYYPPPPHPGDGPPDITCQIPPKNGFGNVWNNNYHLRQRIGCPTEQEVGLNAFEQQFKNAYVVDSRTDMQIYVLFNNGYWEKRPNTWQQGDAVTNPMLIPPHGWYQPEYGIGKMWRNDDNFSQRTGWAKWPQQPVQATRQTYEHGEMLWTGTRGVFTLFPDGSWVHN
;
A
#
# COMPACT_ATOMS: atom_id res chain seq x y z
N PRO A 1 -48.97 -32.82 -9.59
CA PRO A 1 -47.62 -32.52 -9.03
C PRO A 1 -46.55 -32.59 -10.13
N CYS A 2 -46.12 -31.43 -10.64
CA CYS A 2 -45.09 -31.32 -11.67
C CYS A 2 -43.72 -31.61 -11.04
N GLN A 3 -43.01 -32.62 -11.55
CA GLN A 3 -41.60 -32.84 -11.20
C GLN A 3 -40.73 -31.77 -11.87
N PRO A 4 -39.69 -31.24 -11.20
CA PRO A 4 -38.73 -30.34 -11.83
C PRO A 4 -37.94 -31.09 -12.93
N PRO A 5 -37.51 -30.40 -14.00
CA PRO A 5 -36.75 -31.03 -15.07
C PRO A 5 -35.38 -31.52 -14.56
N PRO A 6 -34.84 -32.62 -15.12
CA PRO A 6 -33.54 -33.16 -14.74
C PRO A 6 -32.43 -32.13 -14.97
N GLY A 7 -31.50 -32.09 -14.01
CA GLY A 7 -30.53 -31.02 -13.80
C GLY A 7 -29.73 -30.62 -15.03
N TYR A 8 -29.73 -29.32 -15.30
CA TYR A 8 -28.77 -28.68 -16.19
C TYR A 8 -27.40 -28.73 -15.48
N TYR A 9 -26.54 -29.67 -15.87
CA TYR A 9 -25.13 -29.62 -15.50
C TYR A 9 -24.43 -28.75 -16.54
N PRO A 10 -23.80 -27.62 -16.16
CA PRO A 10 -22.99 -26.86 -17.11
C PRO A 10 -21.87 -27.75 -17.65
N PRO A 11 -21.52 -27.64 -18.94
CA PRO A 11 -20.44 -28.44 -19.52
C PRO A 11 -19.12 -28.17 -18.78
N PRO A 12 -18.24 -29.19 -18.65
CA PRO A 12 -16.92 -29.00 -18.07
C PRO A 12 -16.11 -27.98 -18.90
N PRO A 13 -15.30 -27.12 -18.25
CA PRO A 13 -14.48 -26.14 -18.96
C PRO A 13 -13.54 -26.81 -19.96
N HIS A 14 -13.51 -26.31 -21.19
CA HIS A 14 -12.62 -26.77 -22.24
C HIS A 14 -11.20 -26.19 -22.08
N PRO A 15 -10.17 -26.87 -22.59
CA PRO A 15 -8.84 -26.29 -22.75
C PRO A 15 -8.92 -25.07 -23.68
N GLY A 16 -8.88 -23.86 -23.11
CA GLY A 16 -9.09 -22.60 -23.84
C GLY A 16 -10.11 -21.66 -23.18
N ASP A 17 -10.93 -22.17 -22.25
CA ASP A 17 -11.87 -21.36 -21.44
C ASP A 17 -11.15 -20.63 -20.28
N GLY A 18 -9.82 -20.47 -20.40
CA GLY A 18 -9.06 -19.61 -19.54
C GLY A 18 -9.54 -18.16 -19.72
N PRO A 19 -9.77 -17.41 -18.64
CA PRO A 19 -10.03 -15.99 -18.73
C PRO A 19 -8.93 -15.31 -19.57
N PRO A 20 -9.29 -14.38 -20.48
CA PRO A 20 -8.36 -13.82 -21.44
C PRO A 20 -7.13 -13.24 -20.74
N ASP A 21 -5.94 -13.53 -21.27
CA ASP A 21 -4.70 -12.96 -20.76
C ASP A 21 -4.73 -11.45 -20.97
N ILE A 22 -4.71 -10.71 -19.85
CA ILE A 22 -4.63 -9.25 -19.85
C ILE A 22 -3.27 -8.87 -20.45
N THR A 23 -3.28 -8.18 -21.59
CA THR A 23 -2.06 -7.62 -22.20
C THR A 23 -2.08 -6.11 -22.04
N CYS A 24 -1.14 -5.59 -21.26
CA CYS A 24 -1.08 -4.16 -20.95
C CYS A 24 -0.24 -3.37 -21.96
N GLN A 25 -0.69 -2.16 -22.28
CA GLN A 25 0.08 -1.21 -23.10
C GLN A 25 1.39 -0.81 -22.42
N ILE A 26 1.35 -0.68 -21.09
CA ILE A 26 2.51 -0.47 -20.24
C ILE A 26 2.76 -1.79 -19.49
N PRO A 27 3.73 -2.62 -19.90
CA PRO A 27 4.04 -3.83 -19.17
C PRO A 27 4.72 -3.45 -17.84
N PRO A 28 4.24 -3.97 -16.69
CA PRO A 28 4.94 -3.78 -15.43
C PRO A 28 6.29 -4.51 -15.47
N LYS A 29 7.32 -3.92 -14.88
CA LYS A 29 8.71 -4.42 -14.94
C LYS A 29 9.23 -4.72 -13.55
N ASN A 30 10.41 -5.35 -13.48
CA ASN A 30 11.14 -5.57 -12.23
C ASN A 30 10.26 -6.27 -11.15
N GLY A 31 10.30 -5.77 -9.91
CA GLY A 31 9.52 -6.31 -8.80
C GLY A 31 8.01 -6.28 -9.04
N PHE A 32 7.48 -5.20 -9.65
CA PHE A 32 6.07 -5.10 -9.98
C PHE A 32 5.66 -6.10 -11.07
N GLY A 33 6.49 -6.24 -12.10
CA GLY A 33 6.29 -7.24 -13.16
C GLY A 33 6.29 -8.66 -12.60
N ASN A 34 7.17 -8.98 -11.64
CA ASN A 34 7.19 -10.28 -10.98
C ASN A 34 5.86 -10.55 -10.24
N VAL A 35 5.43 -9.61 -9.39
CA VAL A 35 4.17 -9.74 -8.63
C VAL A 35 2.96 -9.86 -9.56
N TRP A 36 2.89 -9.01 -10.58
CA TRP A 36 1.76 -8.97 -11.50
C TRP A 36 1.69 -10.19 -12.42
N ASN A 37 2.82 -10.66 -12.96
CA ASN A 37 2.83 -11.83 -13.87
C ASN A 37 2.61 -13.15 -13.13
N ASN A 38 3.07 -13.28 -11.89
CA ASN A 38 3.01 -14.53 -11.14
C ASN A 38 1.77 -14.65 -10.23
N ASN A 39 0.93 -13.62 -10.16
CA ASN A 39 -0.29 -13.65 -9.37
C ASN A 39 -1.53 -13.32 -10.22
N TYR A 40 -2.12 -14.38 -10.79
CA TYR A 40 -3.29 -14.28 -11.65
C TYR A 40 -4.46 -13.53 -11.00
N HIS A 41 -4.80 -13.86 -9.74
CA HIS A 41 -5.93 -13.23 -9.04
C HIS A 41 -5.66 -11.76 -8.74
N LEU A 42 -4.43 -11.42 -8.35
CA LEU A 42 -4.02 -10.03 -8.16
C LEU A 42 -4.12 -9.25 -9.46
N ARG A 43 -3.61 -9.81 -10.57
CA ARG A 43 -3.67 -9.21 -11.90
C ARG A 43 -5.09 -8.89 -12.33
N GLN A 44 -6.03 -9.83 -12.14
CA GLN A 44 -7.45 -9.61 -12.43
C GLN A 44 -8.07 -8.51 -11.57
N ARG A 45 -7.57 -8.31 -10.34
CA ARG A 45 -8.12 -7.34 -9.41
C ARG A 45 -7.55 -5.93 -9.59
N ILE A 46 -6.23 -5.81 -9.79
CA ILE A 46 -5.57 -4.50 -9.91
C ILE A 46 -5.59 -3.96 -11.35
N GLY A 47 -5.74 -4.83 -12.35
CA GLY A 47 -5.78 -4.45 -13.76
C GLY A 47 -4.40 -4.12 -14.34
N CYS A 48 -4.39 -3.37 -15.44
CA CYS A 48 -3.17 -2.94 -16.11
C CYS A 48 -2.54 -1.69 -15.46
N PRO A 49 -1.20 -1.52 -15.56
CA PRO A 49 -0.58 -0.25 -15.26
C PRO A 49 -1.10 0.85 -16.17
N THR A 50 -1.39 2.01 -15.58
CA THR A 50 -1.82 3.21 -16.30
C THR A 50 -0.68 4.21 -16.49
N GLU A 51 0.39 4.06 -15.70
CA GLU A 51 1.56 4.93 -15.71
C GLU A 51 2.86 4.10 -15.63
N GLN A 52 3.99 4.73 -16.00
CA GLN A 52 5.31 4.15 -15.76
C GLN A 52 5.63 4.13 -14.27
N GLU A 53 6.56 3.26 -13.87
CA GLU A 53 7.08 3.27 -12.51
C GLU A 53 7.85 4.57 -12.21
N VAL A 54 7.63 5.13 -11.02
CA VAL A 54 8.24 6.39 -10.58
C VAL A 54 8.99 6.15 -9.27
N GLY A 55 10.28 6.49 -9.25
CA GLY A 55 11.09 6.49 -8.03
C GLY A 55 10.69 7.63 -7.11
N LEU A 56 10.63 7.34 -5.80
CA LEU A 56 10.20 8.27 -4.77
C LEU A 56 11.38 8.61 -3.84
N ASN A 57 11.54 9.89 -3.53
CA ASN A 57 12.32 10.32 -2.38
C ASN A 57 11.46 10.07 -1.14
N ALA A 58 11.69 8.95 -0.46
CA ALA A 58 10.81 8.48 0.59
C ALA A 58 11.55 8.23 1.89
N PHE A 59 10.79 8.31 2.97
CA PHE A 59 11.20 7.90 4.30
C PHE A 59 10.21 6.89 4.84
N GLU A 60 10.69 5.91 5.59
CA GLU A 60 9.85 4.93 6.24
C GLU A 60 9.92 5.06 7.76
N GLN A 61 8.86 4.62 8.41
CA GLN A 61 8.87 4.42 9.85
C GLN A 61 7.95 3.26 10.25
N GLN A 62 8.48 2.36 11.07
CA GLN A 62 7.70 1.28 11.64
C GLN A 62 7.02 1.72 12.93
N PHE A 63 5.73 1.43 13.06
CA PHE A 63 4.91 1.65 14.24
C PHE A 63 4.56 0.35 14.96
N LYS A 64 3.91 0.45 16.12
CA LYS A 64 3.35 -0.73 16.82
C LYS A 64 2.42 -1.52 15.89
N ASN A 65 1.47 -0.82 15.26
CA ASN A 65 0.36 -1.41 14.50
C ASN A 65 0.34 -1.00 13.01
N ALA A 66 1.39 -0.35 12.51
CA ALA A 66 1.45 0.08 11.12
C ALA A 66 2.87 0.17 10.59
N TYR A 67 2.97 0.25 9.27
CA TYR A 67 4.15 0.64 8.52
C TYR A 67 3.80 1.90 7.73
N VAL A 68 4.63 2.94 7.84
CA VAL A 68 4.34 4.24 7.24
C VAL A 68 5.47 4.62 6.29
N VAL A 69 5.12 5.09 5.11
CA VAL A 69 6.06 5.60 4.11
C VAL A 69 5.66 7.03 3.74
N ASP A 70 6.49 8.00 4.05
CA ASP A 70 6.35 9.41 3.65
C ASP A 70 7.13 9.67 2.37
N SER A 71 6.42 9.87 1.26
CA SER A 71 6.98 10.26 -0.02
C SER A 71 7.03 11.78 -0.14
N ARG A 72 8.25 12.30 -0.30
CA ARG A 72 8.55 13.72 -0.52
C ARG A 72 8.48 14.11 -2.00
N THR A 73 8.33 13.14 -2.91
CA THR A 73 8.18 13.40 -4.34
C THR A 73 6.78 13.88 -4.68
N ASP A 74 5.75 13.21 -4.14
CA ASP A 74 4.33 13.50 -4.39
C ASP A 74 3.59 14.03 -3.15
N MET A 75 4.33 14.26 -2.05
CA MET A 75 3.83 14.75 -0.77
C MET A 75 2.69 13.88 -0.22
N GLN A 76 2.85 12.56 -0.29
CA GLN A 76 1.89 11.58 0.22
C GLN A 76 2.51 10.70 1.31
N ILE A 77 1.73 10.44 2.35
CA ILE A 77 2.04 9.50 3.42
C ILE A 77 1.16 8.26 3.24
N TYR A 78 1.81 7.14 2.95
CA TYR A 78 1.19 5.82 2.86
C TYR A 78 1.21 5.17 4.23
N VAL A 79 0.06 4.69 4.69
CA VAL A 79 -0.10 4.09 6.01
C VAL A 79 -0.67 2.69 5.82
N LEU A 80 0.14 1.67 6.07
CA LEU A 80 -0.23 0.26 5.94
C LEU A 80 -0.41 -0.31 7.35
N PHE A 81 -1.66 -0.47 7.77
CA PHE A 81 -1.98 -1.01 9.09
C PHE A 81 -1.83 -2.54 9.11
N ASN A 82 -1.37 -3.06 10.25
CA ASN A 82 -1.19 -4.50 10.45
C ASN A 82 -2.50 -5.31 10.41
N ASN A 83 -3.67 -4.63 10.46
CA ASN A 83 -4.98 -5.26 10.33
C ASN A 83 -5.43 -5.46 8.86
N GLY A 84 -4.56 -5.18 7.88
CA GLY A 84 -4.85 -5.36 6.46
C GLY A 84 -5.52 -4.16 5.79
N TYR A 85 -5.74 -3.06 6.53
CA TYR A 85 -6.22 -1.80 5.96
C TYR A 85 -5.05 -0.88 5.59
N TRP A 86 -5.20 -0.07 4.56
CA TRP A 86 -4.27 1.00 4.21
C TRP A 86 -5.02 2.30 3.93
N GLU A 87 -4.32 3.41 4.10
CA GLU A 87 -4.78 4.71 3.64
C GLU A 87 -3.62 5.58 3.17
N LYS A 88 -3.96 6.63 2.41
CA LYS A 88 -3.04 7.68 1.98
C LYS A 88 -3.46 9.00 2.60
N ARG A 89 -2.50 9.78 3.06
CA ARG A 89 -2.71 11.12 3.62
C ARG A 89 -1.75 12.12 2.98
N PRO A 90 -2.16 13.38 2.76
CA PRO A 90 -1.23 14.39 2.30
C PRO A 90 -0.18 14.69 3.38
N ASN A 91 1.09 14.75 2.98
CA ASN A 91 2.13 15.29 3.85
C ASN A 91 1.99 16.82 3.91
N THR A 92 1.50 17.33 5.03
CA THR A 92 1.27 18.77 5.25
C THR A 92 2.38 19.44 6.03
N TRP A 93 3.47 18.73 6.36
CA TRP A 93 4.59 19.31 7.08
C TRP A 93 5.41 20.22 6.17
N GLN A 94 5.71 21.41 6.66
CA GLN A 94 6.54 22.40 5.99
C GLN A 94 7.66 22.88 6.92
N GLN A 95 8.69 23.49 6.33
CA GLN A 95 9.78 24.06 7.11
C GLN A 95 9.22 25.12 8.08
N GLY A 96 9.61 25.02 9.35
CA GLY A 96 9.11 25.87 10.43
C GLY A 96 8.02 25.21 11.28
N ASP A 97 7.39 24.14 10.80
CA ASP A 97 6.50 23.34 11.64
C ASP A 97 7.29 22.58 12.72
N ALA A 98 6.66 22.39 13.87
CA ALA A 98 7.24 21.61 14.96
C ALA A 98 7.57 20.17 14.50
N VAL A 99 8.85 19.78 14.63
CA VAL A 99 9.32 18.43 14.28
C VAL A 99 8.75 17.40 15.25
N THR A 100 8.79 17.72 16.55
CA THR A 100 8.34 16.92 17.68
C THR A 100 7.43 17.74 18.61
N ASN A 101 6.83 17.09 19.61
CA ASN A 101 6.17 17.78 20.72
C ASN A 101 6.79 17.29 22.03
N PRO A 102 7.48 18.16 22.81
CA PRO A 102 8.21 17.77 24.01
C PRO A 102 7.31 17.27 25.16
N MET A 103 6.01 17.56 25.13
CA MET A 103 5.05 17.05 26.12
C MET A 103 4.62 15.59 25.86
N LEU A 104 4.92 15.06 24.68
CA LEU A 104 4.59 13.68 24.30
C LEU A 104 5.84 12.81 24.43
N ILE A 105 6.02 12.23 25.61
CA ILE A 105 7.19 11.42 25.95
C ILE A 105 6.93 9.96 25.51
N PRO A 106 7.74 9.38 24.61
CA PRO A 106 7.57 7.99 24.22
C PRO A 106 7.91 7.05 25.38
N PRO A 107 7.23 5.89 25.52
CA PRO A 107 7.63 4.84 26.43
C PRO A 107 9.05 4.32 26.13
N HIS A 108 9.70 3.69 27.11
CA HIS A 108 11.04 3.13 26.93
C HIS A 108 11.12 2.18 25.73
N GLY A 109 12.09 2.41 24.83
CA GLY A 109 12.28 1.64 23.61
C GLY A 109 11.37 2.03 22.43
N TRP A 110 10.60 3.11 22.57
CA TRP A 110 9.76 3.67 21.51
C TRP A 110 10.21 5.09 21.16
N TYR A 111 9.74 5.57 20.02
CA TYR A 111 10.12 6.86 19.44
C TYR A 111 8.90 7.70 19.13
N GLN A 112 9.05 9.01 19.32
CA GLN A 112 8.09 9.98 18.80
C GLN A 112 8.31 10.14 17.29
N PRO A 113 7.26 10.04 16.46
CA PRO A 113 7.39 10.30 15.04
C PRO A 113 7.69 11.78 14.75
N GLU A 114 8.49 12.03 13.72
CA GLU A 114 9.03 13.34 13.37
C GLU A 114 8.50 13.84 12.02
N TYR A 115 8.66 15.12 11.72
CA TYR A 115 8.34 15.73 10.43
C TYR A 115 6.91 15.46 9.94
N GLY A 116 6.74 15.02 8.67
CA GLY A 116 5.44 14.73 8.04
C GLY A 116 4.66 13.67 8.79
N ILE A 117 5.29 12.53 9.04
CA ILE A 117 4.71 11.42 9.80
C ILE A 117 4.35 11.89 11.21
N GLY A 118 5.23 12.64 11.87
CA GLY A 118 5.04 13.23 13.19
C GLY A 118 3.86 14.19 13.27
N LYS A 119 3.75 15.11 12.31
CA LYS A 119 2.66 16.08 12.26
C LYS A 119 1.32 15.36 12.10
N MET A 120 1.22 14.46 11.14
CA MET A 120 0.04 13.61 10.94
C MET A 120 -0.28 12.82 12.22
N TRP A 121 0.72 12.19 12.84
CA TRP A 121 0.51 11.37 14.03
C TRP A 121 -0.01 12.13 15.25
N ARG A 122 0.39 13.41 15.40
CA ARG A 122 -0.07 14.28 16.48
C ARG A 122 -1.43 14.93 16.22
N ASN A 123 -1.72 15.25 14.96
CA ASN A 123 -2.81 16.16 14.62
C ASN A 123 -4.02 15.48 13.98
N ASP A 124 -3.83 14.33 13.32
CA ASP A 124 -4.93 13.64 12.68
C ASP A 124 -5.70 12.80 13.70
N ASP A 125 -7.03 12.90 13.64
CA ASP A 125 -7.93 12.22 14.56
C ASP A 125 -7.64 10.71 14.63
N ASN A 126 -7.42 10.23 15.85
CA ASN A 126 -7.19 8.82 16.19
C ASN A 126 -5.96 8.17 15.54
N PHE A 127 -5.09 8.89 14.82
CA PHE A 127 -3.95 8.27 14.15
C PHE A 127 -2.99 7.62 15.14
N SER A 128 -2.63 8.35 16.21
CA SER A 128 -1.76 7.86 17.28
C SER A 128 -2.36 6.65 18.01
N GLN A 129 -3.68 6.61 18.18
CA GLN A 129 -4.39 5.49 18.80
C GLN A 129 -4.37 4.24 17.90
N ARG A 130 -4.57 4.41 16.59
CA ARG A 130 -4.57 3.32 15.60
C ARG A 130 -3.18 2.72 15.40
N THR A 131 -2.16 3.57 15.27
CA THR A 131 -0.79 3.14 14.96
C THR A 131 0.05 2.79 16.18
N GLY A 132 -0.22 3.42 17.32
CA GLY A 132 0.65 3.39 18.49
C GLY A 132 1.91 4.24 18.31
N TRP A 133 2.92 4.01 19.15
CA TRP A 133 4.22 4.69 19.01
C TRP A 133 5.08 4.09 17.89
N ALA A 134 6.08 4.84 17.43
CA ALA A 134 7.07 4.32 16.49
C ALA A 134 8.07 3.40 17.18
N LYS A 135 8.42 2.28 16.53
CA LYS A 135 9.42 1.31 17.01
C LYS A 135 10.85 1.76 16.72
N TRP A 136 11.04 2.61 15.71
CA TRP A 136 12.33 3.11 15.29
C TRP A 136 12.20 4.56 14.81
N PRO A 137 13.29 5.35 14.81
CA PRO A 137 13.30 6.66 14.16
C PRO A 137 13.00 6.52 12.66
N GLN A 138 12.42 7.55 12.07
CA GLN A 138 12.20 7.62 10.62
C GLN A 138 13.55 7.54 9.88
N GLN A 139 13.62 6.76 8.80
CA GLN A 139 14.84 6.56 8.00
C GLN A 139 14.55 6.77 6.50
N PRO A 140 15.51 7.25 5.70
CA PRO A 140 15.38 7.25 4.24
C PRO A 140 15.21 5.83 3.69
N VAL A 141 14.41 5.67 2.64
CA VAL A 141 14.22 4.39 1.95
C VAL A 141 14.17 4.59 0.44
N GLN A 142 14.71 3.63 -0.30
CA GLN A 142 14.45 3.52 -1.74
C GLN A 142 13.01 3.06 -1.94
N ALA A 143 12.18 3.87 -2.58
CA ALA A 143 10.81 3.50 -2.87
C ALA A 143 10.46 3.77 -4.33
N THR A 144 9.56 2.96 -4.87
CA THR A 144 9.03 3.10 -6.23
C THR A 144 7.53 2.90 -6.17
N ARG A 145 6.78 3.64 -6.98
CA ARG A 145 5.34 3.46 -7.14
C ARG A 145 5.00 3.22 -8.60
N GLN A 146 3.99 2.41 -8.85
CA GLN A 146 3.33 2.34 -10.16
C GLN A 146 1.81 2.36 -9.98
N THR A 147 1.13 3.19 -10.76
CA THR A 147 -0.33 3.32 -10.77
C THR A 147 -0.94 2.31 -11.73
N TYR A 148 -2.07 1.73 -11.33
CA TYR A 148 -2.84 0.74 -12.10
C TYR A 148 -4.31 1.17 -12.21
N GLU A 149 -5.08 0.49 -13.06
CA GLU A 149 -6.50 0.76 -13.27
C GLU A 149 -7.32 0.72 -11.97
N HIS A 150 -6.98 -0.21 -11.07
CA HIS A 150 -7.72 -0.46 -9.84
C HIS A 150 -6.81 -0.53 -8.63
N GLY A 151 -5.87 0.42 -8.52
CA GLY A 151 -5.01 0.57 -7.35
C GLY A 151 -3.63 1.06 -7.71
N GLU A 152 -2.68 0.80 -6.82
CA GLU A 152 -1.28 1.09 -7.04
C GLU A 152 -0.40 0.03 -6.39
N MET A 153 0.79 -0.16 -6.93
CA MET A 153 1.84 -0.89 -6.23
C MET A 153 2.86 0.10 -5.68
N LEU A 154 3.29 -0.15 -4.44
CA LEU A 154 4.37 0.56 -3.77
C LEU A 154 5.45 -0.45 -3.41
N TRP A 155 6.66 -0.24 -3.87
CA TRP A 155 7.82 -1.02 -3.45
C TRP A 155 8.68 -0.20 -2.49
N THR A 156 9.24 -0.86 -1.49
CA THR A 156 10.28 -0.28 -0.62
C THR A 156 11.47 -1.22 -0.54
N GLY A 157 12.68 -0.67 -0.49
CA GLY A 157 13.92 -1.45 -0.43
C GLY A 157 14.05 -2.35 0.79
N THR A 158 13.29 -2.04 1.86
CA THR A 158 13.30 -2.79 3.12
C THR A 158 12.24 -3.88 3.18
N ARG A 159 11.13 -3.73 2.43
CA ARG A 159 9.99 -4.64 2.57
C ARG A 159 9.49 -5.28 1.30
N GLY A 160 9.89 -4.87 0.10
CA GLY A 160 9.33 -5.44 -1.12
C GLY A 160 8.04 -4.76 -1.54
N VAL A 161 7.13 -5.48 -2.21
CA VAL A 161 6.00 -4.90 -2.95
C VAL A 161 4.72 -4.96 -2.13
N PHE A 162 4.09 -3.82 -1.95
CA PHE A 162 2.73 -3.68 -1.47
C PHE A 162 1.81 -3.41 -2.65
N THR A 163 0.68 -4.11 -2.71
CA THR A 163 -0.40 -3.83 -3.65
C THR A 163 -1.55 -3.21 -2.87
N LEU A 164 -1.92 -1.99 -3.24
CA LEU A 164 -2.84 -1.12 -2.51
C LEU A 164 -4.14 -0.99 -3.30
N PHE A 165 -5.23 -1.54 -2.78
CA PHE A 165 -6.52 -1.57 -3.48
C PHE A 165 -7.43 -0.39 -3.07
N PRO A 166 -8.31 0.09 -3.97
CA PRO A 166 -9.23 1.20 -3.70
C PRO A 166 -10.21 0.96 -2.54
N ASP A 167 -10.49 -0.31 -2.20
CA ASP A 167 -11.33 -0.68 -1.07
C ASP A 167 -10.61 -0.57 0.30
N GLY A 168 -9.37 -0.06 0.30
CA GLY A 168 -8.56 0.11 1.49
C GLY A 168 -7.88 -1.17 1.96
N SER A 169 -8.01 -2.30 1.26
CA SER A 169 -7.22 -3.49 1.54
C SER A 169 -5.85 -3.43 0.87
N TRP A 170 -4.86 -4.09 1.46
CA TRP A 170 -3.54 -4.25 0.85
C TRP A 170 -3.03 -5.68 0.97
N VAL A 171 -2.14 -6.06 0.05
CA VAL A 171 -1.39 -7.32 0.13
C VAL A 171 0.11 -7.07 -0.01
N HIS A 172 0.89 -7.97 0.55
CA HIS A 172 2.35 -7.94 0.57
C HIS A 172 2.92 -9.09 -0.24
N ASN A 173 3.91 -8.83 -1.08
CA ASN A 173 4.61 -9.83 -1.90
C ASN A 173 6.12 -9.63 -1.86
#